data_AF-A0AAE9WX35-F1
#
_entry.id   AF-A0AAE9WX35-F1
#
_cell.length_a   1.000
_cell.length_b   1.000
_cell.length_c   1.000
_cell.angle_alpha   90.00
_cell.angle_beta   90.00
_cell.angle_gamma   90.00
#
_symmetry.space_group_name_H-M   'P 1'
#
loop_
_entity.id
_entity.type
_entity.pdbx_description
1 polymer ?
#
loop_
_entity_poly.entity_id
_entity_poly.type
_entity_poly.pdbx_seq_one_letter_code
_entity_poly.pdbx_strand_id
1 'polypeptide(L)'
;MKLNVRYQTLFFSSGVMTVFCGAISLLESMRYFYFTNFIVSTFLIVMGLIMMILDIPGTPRWAAKHRIMIRKYIKFLTRLTGKAVWFFFLGAMSCLNLWPHSKKITFFRSFWVILSSSFILAVAVVGFLIALRKSLRLEKLKKTIKLVSKGAYIDCYRKYSVADPDHGMQFEEFNRMCSDHTNGYIFFDFLDLFIIFNALDEHQKCSINEREFLEWINGPVTYL
;
A
#
# COMPACT_ATOMS: atom_id res chain seq x y z
N MET A 1 18.39 15.44 -6.77
CA MET A 1 18.83 14.11 -6.28
C MET A 1 17.59 13.23 -6.12
N LYS A 2 17.27 12.39 -7.13
CA LYS A 2 16.11 11.48 -7.04
C LYS A 2 16.56 10.27 -6.23
N LEU A 3 16.16 10.18 -4.96
CA LEU A 3 16.30 8.96 -4.17
C LEU A 3 15.49 7.87 -4.87
N ASN A 4 16.15 7.05 -5.68
CA ASN A 4 15.56 5.93 -6.41
C ASN A 4 15.39 4.72 -5.48
N VAL A 5 15.06 4.98 -4.21
CA VAL A 5 14.66 3.94 -3.26
C VAL A 5 13.23 3.61 -3.63
N ARG A 6 13.02 2.40 -4.17
CA ARG A 6 11.67 1.91 -4.49
C ARG A 6 10.83 2.01 -3.21
N TYR A 7 9.67 2.65 -3.25
CA TYR A 7 8.77 2.79 -2.09
C TYR A 7 8.54 1.46 -1.35
N GLN A 8 8.55 0.34 -2.09
CA GLN A 8 8.48 -1.02 -1.57
C GLN A 8 9.58 -1.33 -0.54
N THR A 9 10.83 -0.90 -0.77
CA THR A 9 11.93 -1.17 0.18
C THR A 9 11.81 -0.33 1.45
N LEU A 10 11.20 0.86 1.38
CA LEU A 10 10.89 1.66 2.57
C LEU A 10 9.79 1.03 3.42
N PHE A 11 8.72 0.52 2.79
CA PHE A 11 7.68 -0.20 3.52
C PHE A 11 8.19 -1.52 4.09
N PHE A 12 9.03 -2.24 3.34
CA PHE A 12 9.68 -3.46 3.83
C PHE A 12 10.56 -3.20 5.04
N SER A 13 11.41 -2.17 5.01
CA SER A 13 12.27 -1.83 6.16
C SER A 13 11.46 -1.39 7.37
N SER A 14 10.36 -0.68 7.18
CA SER A 14 9.40 -0.36 8.24
C SER A 14 8.76 -1.62 8.84
N GLY A 15 8.40 -2.60 8.01
CA GLY A 15 7.92 -3.92 8.45
C GLY A 15 8.95 -4.66 9.31
N VAL A 16 10.20 -4.72 8.87
CA VAL A 16 11.31 -5.31 9.64
C VAL A 16 11.49 -4.62 10.98
N MET A 17 11.49 -3.28 10.99
CA MET A 17 11.60 -2.51 12.23
C MET A 17 10.43 -2.79 13.18
N THR A 18 9.20 -2.90 12.66
CA THR A 18 8.00 -3.23 13.46
C THR A 18 8.13 -4.61 14.11
N VAL A 19 8.61 -5.62 13.37
CA VAL A 19 8.84 -6.96 13.93
C VAL A 19 9.92 -6.93 15.00
N PHE A 20 11.00 -6.17 14.78
CA PHE A 20 12.08 -6.03 15.75
C PHE A 20 11.60 -5.35 17.05
N CYS A 21 10.83 -4.27 16.92
CA CYS A 21 10.15 -3.60 18.04
C CYS A 21 9.22 -4.56 18.81
N GLY A 22 8.39 -5.32 18.09
CA GLY A 22 7.51 -6.33 18.68
C GLY A 22 8.25 -7.43 19.44
N ALA A 23 9.37 -7.92 18.89
CA ALA A 23 10.21 -8.94 19.51
C ALA A 23 10.87 -8.44 20.81
N ILE A 24 11.40 -7.21 20.81
CA ILE A 24 11.94 -6.58 22.02
C ILE A 24 10.85 -6.47 23.10
N SER A 25 9.69 -5.93 22.76
CA SER A 25 8.58 -5.81 23.72
C SER A 25 8.10 -7.17 24.21
N LEU A 26 8.12 -8.22 23.38
CA LEU A 26 7.76 -9.58 23.79
C LEU A 26 8.73 -10.11 24.84
N LEU A 27 10.05 -9.98 24.61
CA LEU A 27 11.07 -10.39 25.57
C LEU A 27 10.96 -9.64 26.90
N GLU A 28 10.66 -8.33 26.85
CA GLU A 28 10.39 -7.56 28.07
C GLU A 28 9.12 -8.02 28.79
N SER A 29 8.05 -8.29 28.05
CA SER A 29 6.79 -8.75 28.63
C SER A 29 6.94 -10.10 29.34
N MET A 30 7.77 -10.99 28.81
CA MET A 30 8.10 -12.27 29.45
C MET A 30 8.90 -12.09 30.75
N ARG A 31 9.79 -11.08 30.79
CA ARG A 31 10.59 -10.78 31.98
C ARG A 31 9.75 -10.23 33.14
N TYR A 32 8.74 -9.41 32.84
CA TYR A 32 7.93 -8.71 33.85
C TYR A 32 6.50 -9.30 34.00
N PHE A 33 6.17 -10.38 33.29
CA PHE A 33 4.87 -11.06 33.29
C PHE A 33 3.65 -10.14 33.02
N TYR A 34 3.81 -9.15 32.13
CA TYR A 34 2.69 -8.30 31.70
C TYR A 34 1.93 -8.94 30.54
N PHE A 35 0.83 -9.63 30.85
CA PHE A 35 0.00 -10.35 29.87
C PHE A 35 -0.52 -9.44 28.74
N THR A 36 -0.93 -8.21 29.05
CA THR A 36 -1.41 -7.25 28.05
C THR A 36 -0.31 -6.91 27.03
N ASN A 37 0.91 -6.62 27.51
CA ASN A 37 2.03 -6.32 26.61
C ASN A 37 2.41 -7.54 25.79
N PHE A 38 2.32 -8.75 26.35
CA PHE A 38 2.55 -9.99 25.61
C PHE A 38 1.61 -10.16 24.41
N ILE A 39 0.30 -9.90 24.61
CA ILE A 39 -0.69 -9.96 23.52
C ILE A 39 -0.37 -8.90 22.45
N VAL A 40 -0.13 -7.66 22.86
CA VAL A 40 0.14 -6.54 21.94
C VAL A 40 1.44 -6.77 21.16
N SER A 41 2.48 -7.31 21.80
CA SER A 41 3.74 -7.66 21.15
C SER A 41 3.59 -8.79 20.15
N THR A 42 2.82 -9.83 20.49
CA THR A 42 2.52 -10.92 19.56
C THR A 42 1.77 -10.41 18.34
N PHE A 43 0.78 -9.53 18.55
CA PHE A 43 0.05 -8.87 17.47
C PHE A 43 0.98 -8.02 16.58
N LEU A 44 1.87 -7.23 17.16
CA LEU A 44 2.86 -6.42 16.41
C LEU A 44 3.78 -7.29 15.54
N ILE A 45 4.24 -8.43 16.06
CA ILE A 45 5.08 -9.36 15.30
C ILE A 45 4.30 -9.96 14.13
N VAL A 46 3.10 -10.50 14.38
CA VAL A 46 2.27 -11.12 13.33
C VAL A 46 1.92 -10.11 12.24
N MET A 47 1.47 -8.91 12.62
CA MET A 47 1.11 -7.87 11.66
C MET A 47 2.33 -7.29 10.94
N GLY A 48 3.47 -7.14 11.62
CA GLY A 48 4.73 -6.76 11.00
C GLY A 48 5.19 -7.77 9.94
N LEU A 49 5.07 -9.07 10.22
CA LEU A 49 5.39 -10.14 9.27
C LEU A 49 4.45 -10.14 8.05
N ILE A 50 3.14 -9.93 8.26
CA ILE A 50 2.17 -9.80 7.16
C ILE A 50 2.57 -8.63 6.24
N MET A 51 2.88 -7.47 6.82
CA MET A 51 3.33 -6.30 6.04
C MET A 51 4.65 -6.55 5.31
N MET A 52 5.60 -7.24 5.96
CA MET A 52 6.87 -7.62 5.34
C MET A 52 6.68 -8.55 4.12
N ILE A 53 5.76 -9.51 4.19
CA ILE A 53 5.41 -10.39 3.06
C ILE A 53 4.79 -9.60 1.91
N LEU A 54 3.95 -8.60 2.21
CA LEU A 54 3.35 -7.74 1.20
C LEU A 54 4.37 -6.86 0.47
N ASP A 55 5.44 -6.45 1.15
CA ASP A 55 6.42 -5.50 0.64
C ASP A 55 7.77 -6.11 0.27
N ILE A 56 7.90 -7.45 0.28
CA ILE A 56 9.16 -8.11 -0.08
C ILE A 56 9.66 -7.70 -1.49
N PRO A 57 10.90 -7.17 -1.62
CA PRO A 57 11.48 -6.88 -2.93
C PRO A 57 11.77 -8.19 -3.67
N GLY A 58 11.56 -8.20 -4.99
CA GLY A 58 11.95 -9.32 -5.86
C GLY A 58 10.94 -10.47 -6.01
N THR A 59 9.68 -10.28 -5.59
CA THR A 59 8.53 -11.18 -5.87
C THR A 59 8.85 -12.69 -5.90
N PRO A 60 9.36 -13.27 -4.79
CA PRO A 60 9.67 -14.70 -4.78
C PRO A 60 8.39 -15.54 -4.84
N ARG A 61 8.45 -16.71 -5.50
CA ARG A 61 7.27 -17.56 -5.79
C ARG A 61 6.47 -17.97 -4.54
N TRP A 62 7.14 -18.20 -3.41
CA TRP A 62 6.49 -18.56 -2.15
C TRP A 62 5.68 -17.39 -1.55
N ALA A 63 6.20 -16.16 -1.63
CA ALA A 63 5.51 -14.97 -1.13
C ALA A 63 4.28 -14.63 -1.99
N ALA A 64 4.30 -14.97 -3.29
CA ALA A 64 3.16 -14.76 -4.18
C ALA A 64 1.89 -15.46 -3.67
N LYS A 65 1.99 -16.72 -3.23
CA LYS A 65 0.85 -17.47 -2.66
C LYS A 65 0.28 -16.79 -1.41
N HIS A 66 1.14 -16.31 -0.51
CA HIS A 66 0.71 -15.62 0.69
C HIS A 66 0.08 -14.25 0.39
N ARG A 67 0.61 -13.50 -0.57
CA ARG A 67 0.04 -12.22 -1.01
C ARG A 67 -1.39 -12.37 -1.55
N ILE A 68 -1.66 -13.43 -2.30
CA ILE A 68 -3.00 -13.74 -2.82
C ILE A 68 -3.97 -14.01 -1.65
N MET A 69 -3.55 -14.83 -0.67
CA MET A 69 -4.36 -15.09 0.52
C MET A 69 -4.63 -13.80 1.32
N ILE A 70 -3.60 -12.98 1.57
CA ILE A 70 -3.77 -11.72 2.31
C ILE A 70 -4.73 -10.79 1.57
N ARG A 71 -4.66 -10.69 0.24
CA ARG A 71 -5.60 -9.85 -0.53
C ARG A 71 -7.04 -10.34 -0.41
N LYS A 72 -7.25 -11.66 -0.43
CA LYS A 72 -8.59 -12.27 -0.31
C LYS A 72 -9.26 -11.90 1.03
N TYR A 73 -8.52 -11.90 2.13
CA TYR A 73 -9.07 -11.64 3.46
C TYR A 73 -8.99 -10.17 3.89
N ILE A 74 -7.97 -9.43 3.45
CA ILE A 74 -7.69 -8.06 3.89
C ILE A 74 -7.27 -7.18 2.70
N LYS A 75 -8.19 -7.03 1.73
CA LYS A 75 -7.99 -6.22 0.50
C LYS A 75 -7.50 -4.79 0.80
N PHE A 76 -7.95 -4.19 1.90
CA PHE A 76 -7.51 -2.86 2.34
C PHE A 76 -5.99 -2.77 2.55
N LEU A 77 -5.36 -3.80 3.12
CA LEU A 77 -3.91 -3.85 3.39
C LEU A 77 -3.07 -3.94 2.12
N THR A 78 -3.68 -4.31 0.99
CA THR A 78 -2.96 -4.36 -0.29
C THR A 78 -2.92 -3.03 -1.02
N ARG A 79 -3.81 -2.08 -0.66
CA ARG A 79 -3.80 -0.71 -1.18
C ARG A 79 -2.72 0.12 -0.51
N LEU A 80 -2.06 1.00 -1.25
CA LEU A 80 -0.96 1.83 -0.78
C LEU A 80 -1.39 2.74 0.39
N THR A 81 -2.56 3.37 0.29
CA THR A 81 -3.21 4.13 1.36
C THR A 81 -3.46 3.27 2.59
N GLY A 82 -4.00 2.07 2.41
CA GLY A 82 -4.26 1.15 3.52
C GLY A 82 -3.00 0.67 4.22
N LYS A 83 -1.93 0.39 3.47
CA LYS A 83 -0.60 0.09 4.03
C LYS A 83 -0.06 1.24 4.87
N ALA A 84 -0.15 2.47 4.37
CA ALA A 84 0.35 3.64 5.06
C ALA A 84 -0.41 3.89 6.37
N VAL A 85 -1.74 3.82 6.36
CA VAL A 85 -2.57 3.93 7.57
C VAL A 85 -2.25 2.82 8.56
N TRP A 86 -2.04 1.60 8.07
CA TRP A 86 -1.67 0.47 8.93
C TRP A 86 -0.31 0.64 9.59
N PHE A 87 0.70 1.10 8.85
CA PHE A 87 2.01 1.43 9.43
C PHE A 87 1.94 2.58 10.42
N PHE A 88 1.06 3.56 10.20
CA PHE A 88 0.83 4.63 11.16
C PHE A 88 0.31 4.07 12.50
N PHE A 89 -0.67 3.17 12.42
CA PHE A 89 -1.19 2.46 13.58
C PHE A 89 -0.12 1.60 14.29
N LEU A 90 0.63 0.79 13.53
CA LEU A 90 1.70 -0.05 14.07
C LEU A 90 2.84 0.77 14.71
N GLY A 91 3.21 1.90 14.12
CA GLY A 91 4.22 2.81 14.67
C GLY A 91 3.77 3.45 15.98
N ALA A 92 2.51 3.89 16.07
CA ALA A 92 1.93 4.42 17.29
C ALA A 92 1.86 3.36 18.41
N MET A 93 1.41 2.13 18.08
CA MET A 93 1.39 1.02 19.01
C MET A 93 2.79 0.64 19.50
N SER A 94 3.78 0.61 18.60
CA SER A 94 5.16 0.29 18.94
C SER A 94 5.74 1.29 19.94
N CYS A 95 5.44 2.58 19.76
CA CYS A 95 5.84 3.64 20.69
C CYS A 95 5.28 3.40 22.10
N LEU A 96 3.98 3.11 22.20
CA LEU A 96 3.32 2.88 23.48
C LEU A 96 3.81 1.60 24.18
N ASN A 97 4.00 0.53 23.41
CA ASN A 97 4.36 -0.77 23.98
C ASN A 97 5.84 -0.87 24.40
N LEU A 98 6.73 -0.11 23.74
CA LEU A 98 8.15 -0.06 24.10
C LEU A 98 8.48 0.97 25.19
N TRP A 99 7.54 1.87 25.50
CA TRP A 99 7.78 2.96 26.44
C TRP A 99 8.20 2.40 27.82
N PRO A 100 9.33 2.88 28.38
CA PRO A 100 9.84 2.37 29.65
C PRO A 100 8.83 2.61 30.78
N HIS A 101 8.41 1.52 31.43
CA HIS A 101 7.53 1.56 32.60
C HIS A 101 8.31 1.78 33.92
N SER A 102 9.64 1.68 33.89
CA SER A 102 10.48 1.82 35.08
C SER A 102 10.92 3.27 35.32
N LYS A 103 11.02 3.66 36.59
CA LYS A 103 11.49 4.99 37.03
C LYS A 103 12.95 5.28 36.61
N LYS A 104 13.77 4.24 36.36
CA LYS A 104 15.13 4.39 35.84
C LYS A 104 15.11 4.29 34.32
N ILE A 105 14.81 5.40 33.67
CA ILE A 105 14.87 5.53 32.22
C ILE A 105 16.33 5.71 31.81
N THR A 106 16.94 4.70 31.20
CA THR A 106 18.25 4.87 30.54
C THR A 106 18.03 5.69 29.27
N PHE A 107 18.74 6.81 29.14
CA PHE A 107 18.65 7.70 27.97
C PHE A 107 18.74 6.94 26.64
N PHE A 108 19.65 5.97 26.54
CA PHE A 108 19.85 5.12 25.37
C PHE A 108 18.58 4.34 24.96
N ARG A 109 17.83 3.81 25.94
CA ARG A 109 16.60 3.06 25.68
C ARG A 109 15.52 3.97 25.11
N SER A 110 15.26 5.12 25.74
CA SER A 110 14.25 6.06 25.23
C SER A 110 14.62 6.61 23.85
N PHE A 111 15.90 6.91 23.62
CA PHE A 111 16.38 7.33 22.31
C PHE A 111 16.10 6.28 21.23
N TRP A 112 16.38 5.00 21.49
CA TRP A 112 16.10 3.91 20.57
C TRP A 112 14.61 3.75 20.26
N VAL A 113 13.74 3.83 21.28
CA VAL A 113 12.28 3.72 21.11
C VAL A 113 11.73 4.86 20.27
N ILE A 114 12.18 6.09 20.53
CA ILE A 114 11.77 7.26 19.75
C ILE A 114 12.27 7.14 18.32
N LEU A 115 13.51 6.74 18.09
CA LEU A 115 14.09 6.60 16.75
C LEU A 115 13.37 5.54 15.92
N SER A 116 13.16 4.35 16.47
CA SER A 116 12.48 3.24 15.78
C SER A 116 11.01 3.55 15.47
N SER A 117 10.28 4.11 16.45
CA SER A 117 8.86 4.45 16.27
C SER A 117 8.68 5.64 15.33
N SER A 118 9.53 6.67 15.43
CA SER A 118 9.49 7.82 14.53
C SER A 118 9.85 7.44 13.10
N PHE A 119 10.77 6.48 12.89
CA PHE A 119 11.07 5.95 11.56
C PHE A 119 9.84 5.28 10.92
N ILE A 120 9.16 4.39 11.64
CA ILE A 120 7.94 3.72 11.16
C ILE A 120 6.86 4.76 10.81
N LEU A 121 6.64 5.74 11.70
CA LEU A 121 5.67 6.82 11.49
C LEU A 121 6.05 7.72 10.30
N ALA A 122 7.33 8.06 10.14
CA ALA A 122 7.80 8.87 9.01
C ALA A 122 7.57 8.15 7.67
N VAL A 123 7.87 6.85 7.60
CA VAL A 123 7.57 6.03 6.42
C VAL A 123 6.07 5.98 6.14
N ALA A 124 5.24 5.84 7.18
CA ALA A 124 3.79 5.86 7.05
C ALA A 124 3.27 7.18 6.47
N VAL A 125 3.74 8.32 7.00
CA VAL A 125 3.34 9.66 6.52
C VAL A 125 3.80 9.90 5.08
N VAL A 126 5.05 9.58 4.75
CA VAL A 126 5.56 9.72 3.38
C VAL A 126 4.77 8.82 2.42
N GLY A 127 4.53 7.57 2.81
CA GLY A 127 3.70 6.62 2.07
C GLY A 127 2.29 7.13 1.82
N PHE A 128 1.66 7.71 2.83
CA PHE A 128 0.32 8.29 2.74
C PHE A 128 0.28 9.49 1.78
N LEU A 129 1.26 10.40 1.87
CA LEU A 129 1.36 11.55 0.97
C LEU A 129 1.57 11.12 -0.49
N ILE A 130 2.39 10.10 -0.73
CA ILE A 130 2.58 9.53 -2.07
C ILE A 130 1.26 8.93 -2.58
N ALA A 131 0.56 8.17 -1.74
CA ALA A 131 -0.71 7.55 -2.10
C ALA A 131 -1.79 8.60 -2.44
N LEU A 132 -1.88 9.67 -1.64
CA LEU A 132 -2.80 10.79 -1.91
C LEU A 132 -2.46 11.49 -3.24
N ARG A 133 -1.19 11.81 -3.48
CA ARG A 133 -0.78 12.44 -4.76
C ARG A 133 -1.15 11.58 -5.96
N LYS A 134 -0.92 10.26 -5.89
CA LYS A 134 -1.27 9.33 -6.98
C LYS A 134 -2.78 9.19 -7.14
N SER A 135 -3.53 9.10 -6.03
CA SER A 135 -5.00 9.02 -6.06
C SER A 135 -5.61 10.27 -6.69
N LEU A 136 -5.12 11.46 -6.31
CA LEU A 136 -5.56 12.73 -6.91
C LEU A 136 -5.20 12.83 -8.40
N ARG A 137 -4.05 12.28 -8.82
CA ARG A 137 -3.67 12.22 -10.23
C ARG A 137 -4.62 11.32 -11.03
N LEU A 138 -5.00 10.17 -10.46
CA LEU A 138 -5.98 9.27 -11.06
C LEU A 138 -7.38 9.89 -11.13
N GLU A 139 -7.78 10.65 -10.11
CA GLU A 139 -9.05 11.39 -10.13
C GLU A 139 -9.07 12.51 -11.17
N LYS A 140 -7.96 13.22 -11.37
CA LYS A 140 -7.84 14.21 -12.46
C LYS A 140 -8.03 13.53 -13.82
N LEU A 141 -7.37 12.39 -14.04
CA LEU A 141 -7.54 11.60 -15.26
C LEU A 141 -9.01 11.21 -15.46
N LYS A 142 -9.64 10.63 -14.43
CA LYS A 142 -11.06 10.23 -14.47
C LYS A 142 -11.97 11.39 -14.86
N LYS A 143 -11.74 12.58 -14.31
CA LYS A 143 -12.49 13.80 -14.68
C LYS A 143 -12.26 14.20 -16.14
N THR A 144 -11.02 14.13 -16.63
CA THR A 144 -10.72 14.42 -18.05
C THR A 144 -11.40 13.43 -18.98
N ILE A 145 -11.34 12.13 -18.69
CA ILE A 145 -12.03 11.10 -19.48
C ILE A 145 -13.53 11.38 -19.50
N LYS A 146 -14.14 11.71 -18.35
CA LYS A 146 -15.56 12.07 -18.29
C LYS A 146 -15.94 13.24 -19.20
N LEU A 147 -15.12 14.29 -19.21
CA LEU A 147 -15.34 15.48 -20.02
C LEU A 147 -15.20 15.19 -21.52
N VAL A 148 -14.18 14.41 -21.92
CA VAL A 148 -13.91 14.10 -23.32
C VAL A 148 -14.92 13.10 -23.89
N SER A 149 -15.26 12.05 -23.14
CA SER A 149 -16.12 10.97 -23.62
C SER A 149 -17.62 11.31 -23.59
N LYS A 150 -18.04 12.41 -22.94
CA LYS A 150 -19.44 12.91 -22.91
C LYS A 150 -20.52 11.83 -22.69
N GLY A 151 -20.24 10.82 -21.85
CA GLY A 151 -21.18 9.72 -21.57
C GLY A 151 -20.98 8.44 -22.39
N ALA A 152 -20.22 8.46 -23.48
CA ALA A 152 -19.85 7.28 -24.28
C ALA A 152 -18.66 6.51 -23.67
N TYR A 153 -18.76 6.12 -22.39
CA TYR A 153 -17.67 5.47 -21.65
C TYR A 153 -17.38 4.05 -22.14
N ILE A 154 -18.43 3.34 -22.57
CA ILE A 154 -18.33 1.96 -23.08
C ILE A 154 -17.57 1.95 -24.41
N ASP A 155 -17.91 2.87 -25.31
CA ASP A 155 -17.24 2.99 -26.61
C ASP A 155 -15.78 3.41 -26.44
N CYS A 156 -15.52 4.28 -25.45
CA CYS A 156 -14.16 4.63 -25.04
C CYS A 156 -13.38 3.38 -24.58
N TYR A 157 -13.93 2.57 -23.68
CA TYR A 157 -13.28 1.35 -23.21
C TYR A 157 -12.99 0.38 -24.37
N ARG A 158 -13.99 0.08 -25.20
CA ARG A 158 -13.90 -0.87 -26.31
C ARG A 158 -12.90 -0.45 -27.39
N LYS A 159 -12.68 0.85 -27.57
CA LYS A 159 -11.68 1.38 -28.51
C LYS A 159 -10.25 0.99 -28.13
N TYR A 160 -9.95 0.81 -26.84
CA TYR A 160 -8.60 0.53 -26.36
C TYR A 160 -8.39 -0.91 -25.88
N SER A 161 -9.44 -1.66 -25.54
CA SER A 161 -9.36 -3.09 -25.22
C SER A 161 -9.33 -3.95 -26.49
N VAL A 162 -8.25 -3.88 -27.26
CA VAL A 162 -8.17 -4.50 -28.60
C VAL A 162 -7.40 -5.82 -28.57
N ALA A 163 -6.43 -5.98 -27.66
CA ALA A 163 -5.56 -7.14 -27.63
C ALA A 163 -6.24 -8.42 -27.15
N ASP A 164 -7.11 -8.33 -26.13
CA ASP A 164 -7.86 -9.47 -25.61
C ASP A 164 -9.19 -9.02 -24.96
N PRO A 165 -10.31 -9.04 -25.72
CA PRO A 165 -11.62 -8.61 -25.24
C PRO A 165 -12.15 -9.46 -24.07
N ASP A 166 -11.73 -10.72 -23.97
CA ASP A 166 -12.21 -11.67 -22.96
C ASP A 166 -11.43 -11.52 -21.63
N HIS A 167 -10.15 -11.14 -21.69
CA HIS A 167 -9.35 -10.84 -20.49
C HIS A 167 -9.54 -9.40 -19.98
N GLY A 168 -9.86 -8.45 -20.85
CA GLY A 168 -10.03 -7.03 -20.49
C GLY A 168 -8.80 -6.17 -20.76
N MET A 169 -8.90 -4.87 -20.44
CA MET A 169 -7.90 -3.86 -20.80
C MET A 169 -6.58 -4.05 -20.04
N GLN A 170 -5.46 -4.15 -20.76
CA GLN A 170 -4.12 -4.36 -20.20
C GLN A 170 -3.43 -3.04 -19.78
N PHE A 171 -2.28 -3.15 -19.11
CA PHE A 171 -1.50 -1.99 -18.62
C PHE A 171 -1.15 -0.98 -19.72
N GLU A 172 -0.66 -1.47 -20.87
CA GLU A 172 -0.22 -0.63 -21.98
C GLU A 172 -1.41 0.06 -22.67
N GLU A 173 -2.52 -0.67 -22.83
CA GLU A 173 -3.76 -0.16 -23.41
C GLU A 173 -4.38 0.93 -22.53
N PHE A 174 -4.41 0.73 -21.21
CA PHE A 174 -4.86 1.73 -20.26
C PHE A 174 -3.97 2.98 -20.30
N ASN A 175 -2.65 2.81 -20.36
CA ASN A 175 -1.72 3.95 -20.42
C ASN A 175 -1.84 4.72 -21.75
N ARG A 176 -2.07 4.02 -22.86
CA ARG A 176 -2.36 4.62 -24.16
C ARG A 176 -3.65 5.43 -24.12
N MET A 177 -4.73 4.86 -23.56
CA MET A 177 -5.99 5.59 -23.36
C MET A 177 -5.78 6.85 -22.51
N CYS A 178 -4.98 6.77 -21.44
CA CYS A 178 -4.64 7.93 -20.61
C CYS A 178 -3.93 9.03 -21.41
N SER A 179 -2.93 8.64 -22.20
CA SER A 179 -2.18 9.56 -23.05
C SER A 179 -3.10 10.24 -24.05
N ASP A 180 -3.93 9.48 -24.77
CA ASP A 180 -4.77 10.00 -25.85
C ASP A 180 -5.86 10.96 -25.33
N HIS A 181 -6.45 10.70 -24.16
CA HIS A 181 -7.47 11.59 -23.58
C HIS A 181 -6.88 12.81 -22.87
N THR A 182 -5.59 12.78 -22.54
CA THR A 182 -4.92 13.88 -21.85
C THR A 182 -3.91 14.59 -22.74
N ASN A 183 -3.92 14.38 -24.06
CA ASN A 183 -2.92 14.93 -24.99
C ASN A 183 -1.47 14.68 -24.52
N GLY A 184 -1.21 13.52 -23.91
CA GLY A 184 0.11 13.12 -23.39
C GLY A 184 0.49 13.72 -22.02
N TYR A 185 -0.35 14.54 -21.38
CA TYR A 185 -0.03 15.14 -20.08
C TYR A 185 0.05 14.11 -18.94
N ILE A 186 -0.74 13.03 -19.00
CA ILE A 186 -0.76 11.98 -17.98
C ILE A 186 -0.26 10.66 -18.57
N PHE A 187 1.00 10.35 -18.26
CA PHE A 187 1.62 9.04 -18.50
C PHE A 187 2.03 8.39 -17.17
N PHE A 188 1.68 7.12 -16.98
CA PHE A 188 2.04 6.36 -15.79
C PHE A 188 3.22 5.42 -16.07
N ASP A 189 4.12 5.32 -15.09
CA ASP A 189 5.18 4.33 -15.11
C ASP A 189 4.61 2.94 -14.75
N PHE A 190 5.33 1.87 -15.09
CA PHE A 190 4.88 0.48 -14.88
C PHE A 190 4.53 0.19 -13.41
N LEU A 191 5.31 0.73 -12.47
CA LEU A 191 5.04 0.58 -11.04
C LEU A 191 3.75 1.29 -10.59
N ASP A 192 3.40 2.40 -11.23
CA ASP A 192 2.20 3.16 -10.92
C ASP A 192 0.97 2.46 -11.48
N LEU A 193 1.07 1.92 -12.69
CA LEU A 193 0.05 1.08 -13.31
C LEU A 193 -0.26 -0.14 -12.44
N PHE A 194 0.76 -0.80 -11.88
CA PHE A 194 0.55 -1.92 -10.97
C PHE A 194 -0.23 -1.53 -9.71
N ILE A 195 0.04 -0.35 -9.13
CA ILE A 195 -0.70 0.17 -7.98
C ILE A 195 -2.15 0.49 -8.36
N ILE A 196 -2.35 1.12 -9.52
CA ILE A 196 -3.69 1.48 -10.03
C ILE A 196 -4.52 0.22 -10.27
N PHE A 197 -3.99 -0.76 -11.00
CA PHE A 197 -4.70 -2.01 -11.25
C PHE A 197 -4.94 -2.77 -9.96
N ASN A 198 -3.99 -2.79 -9.03
CA ASN A 198 -4.24 -3.39 -7.71
C ASN A 198 -5.42 -2.74 -6.94
N ALA A 199 -5.76 -1.49 -7.25
CA ALA A 199 -6.94 -0.83 -6.70
C ALA A 199 -8.22 -1.05 -7.52
N LEU A 200 -8.11 -1.17 -8.85
CA LEU A 200 -9.21 -1.26 -9.81
C LEU A 200 -9.62 -2.69 -10.20
N ASP A 201 -8.64 -3.58 -10.39
CA ASP A 201 -8.82 -4.99 -10.74
C ASP A 201 -9.22 -5.78 -9.49
N GLU A 202 -10.47 -6.26 -9.48
CA GLU A 202 -11.02 -7.02 -8.37
C GLU A 202 -10.50 -8.47 -8.34
N HIS A 203 -10.15 -9.01 -9.50
CA HIS A 203 -9.88 -10.44 -9.71
C HIS A 203 -8.39 -10.78 -9.90
N GLN A 204 -7.50 -9.78 -9.85
CA GLN A 204 -6.04 -9.91 -9.99
C GLN A 204 -5.60 -10.51 -11.34
N LYS A 205 -6.36 -10.25 -12.40
CA LYS A 205 -6.02 -10.68 -13.77
C LYS A 205 -4.95 -9.80 -14.41
N CYS A 206 -4.56 -8.69 -13.76
CA CYS A 206 -3.74 -7.63 -14.35
C CYS A 206 -4.39 -6.99 -15.58
N SER A 207 -5.73 -7.02 -15.59
CA SER A 207 -6.59 -6.44 -16.61
C SER A 207 -7.80 -5.81 -15.93
N ILE A 208 -8.39 -4.81 -16.57
CA ILE A 208 -9.61 -4.15 -16.09
C ILE A 208 -10.75 -4.54 -17.01
N ASN A 209 -11.82 -5.11 -16.47
CA ASN A 209 -13.01 -5.46 -17.26
C ASN A 209 -13.91 -4.24 -17.53
N GLU A 210 -14.81 -4.33 -18.52
CA GLU A 210 -15.77 -3.26 -18.85
C GLU A 210 -16.58 -2.83 -17.61
N ARG A 211 -17.04 -3.80 -16.80
CA ARG A 211 -17.79 -3.53 -15.56
C ARG A 211 -16.96 -2.76 -14.54
N GLU A 212 -15.74 -3.21 -14.28
CA GLU A 212 -14.81 -2.59 -13.32
C GLU A 212 -14.42 -1.17 -13.77
N PHE A 213 -14.26 -0.96 -15.08
CA PHE A 213 -14.02 0.35 -15.66
C PHE A 213 -15.22 1.30 -15.47
N LEU A 214 -16.44 0.83 -15.74
CA LEU A 214 -17.65 1.63 -15.54
C LEU A 214 -17.89 1.96 -14.07
N GLU A 215 -17.67 0.99 -13.18
CA GLU A 215 -17.71 1.19 -11.73
C GLU A 215 -16.67 2.22 -11.29
N TRP A 216 -15.46 2.17 -11.83
CA TRP A 216 -14.43 3.17 -11.54
C TRP A 216 -14.83 4.56 -12.03
N ILE A 217 -15.31 4.70 -13.27
CA ILE A 217 -15.74 5.99 -13.83
C ILE A 217 -16.91 6.54 -13.04
N ASN A 218 -17.95 5.76 -12.74
CA ASN A 218 -19.15 6.26 -12.08
C ASN A 218 -19.05 6.32 -10.55
N GLY A 219 -18.12 5.55 -9.97
CA GLY A 219 -17.96 5.42 -8.54
C GLY A 219 -17.31 6.62 -7.84
N PRO A 220 -17.15 6.52 -6.50
CA PRO A 220 -16.48 7.55 -5.69
C PRO A 220 -14.97 7.60 -5.97
N VAL A 221 -14.26 8.44 -5.20
CA VAL A 221 -12.80 8.59 -5.33
C VAL A 221 -12.08 7.27 -5.06
N THR A 222 -11.20 6.86 -5.98
CA THR A 222 -10.37 5.67 -5.79
C THR A 222 -9.10 5.99 -5.03
N TYR A 223 -9.01 5.46 -3.81
CA TYR A 223 -7.80 5.51 -2.98
C TYR A 223 -6.86 4.38 -3.37
N LEU A 224 -5.69 4.76 -3.88
CA LEU A 224 -4.62 3.86 -4.30
C LEU A 224 -3.86 3.23 -3.15
#